data_AF-A0A7D5SBA4-F1
#
_entry.id   AF-A0A7D5SBA4-F1
#
_cell.length_a   1.000
_cell.length_b   1.000
_cell.length_c   1.000
_cell.angle_alpha   90.00
_cell.angle_beta   90.00
_cell.angle_gamma   90.00
#
_symmetry.space_group_name_H-M   'P 1'
#
loop_
_entity.id
_entity.type
_entity.pdbx_description
1 polymer ?
#
loop_
_entity_poly.entity_id
_entity_poly.type
_entity_poly.pdbx_seq_one_letter_code
_entity_poly.pdbx_strand_id
1 'polypeptide(L)'
;MRAEVEELQAKVRELEGKRSQDSHNSSKPPSSDGLAKPPAKPHSLRKSGQHPNGGQPGPTGQTLKQVDKPDRVLVHRPPAHCPACQCPLGKAAVVETRQVFDLPPLRFEVTEHQVLAATCACGQVCRGEFPEGVSSPVQYGPAAWAAVVHLTHHPMMPVQRTAQLMGDFFELPMAEATVLAAAKEAVVRLSPTVGAIGEALQVAEVAHADETGLRVAGSLHWMHVMATTLLTWVACHAKRGRQAFDDLGILAGFLGTLIHEGWKPYRDLLCKHGLCNAHHLRELTYLFEDLGQAWAGRMIDLLLSCQQRM
;
A
#
# COMPACT_ATOMS: atom_id res chain seq x y z
N MET A 1 -28.55 -24.94 -43.32
CA MET A 1 -29.45 -24.85 -42.14
C MET A 1 -28.90 -25.51 -40.88
N ARG A 2 -28.63 -26.82 -40.78
CA ARG A 2 -28.08 -27.41 -39.53
C ARG A 2 -26.70 -26.85 -39.12
N ALA A 3 -25.77 -26.76 -40.06
CA ALA A 3 -24.43 -26.21 -39.80
C ALA A 3 -24.45 -24.73 -39.34
N GLU A 4 -25.34 -23.93 -39.93
CA GLU A 4 -25.51 -22.52 -39.59
C GLU A 4 -26.16 -22.33 -38.21
N VAL A 5 -27.11 -23.20 -37.84
CA VAL A 5 -27.68 -23.22 -36.48
C VAL A 5 -26.63 -23.63 -35.46
N GLU A 6 -25.78 -24.61 -35.76
CA GLU A 6 -24.68 -25.02 -34.87
C GLU A 6 -23.63 -23.91 -34.70
N GLU A 7 -23.27 -23.23 -35.79
CA GLU A 7 -22.35 -22.08 -35.76
C GLU A 7 -22.92 -20.92 -34.94
N LEU A 8 -24.19 -20.56 -35.18
CA LEU A 8 -24.86 -19.50 -34.41
C LEU A 8 -25.03 -19.88 -32.94
N GLN A 9 -25.34 -21.14 -32.62
CA GLN A 9 -25.41 -21.60 -31.23
C GLN A 9 -24.04 -21.62 -30.54
N ALA A 10 -22.95 -21.92 -31.27
CA ALA A 10 -21.59 -21.79 -30.75
C ALA A 10 -21.27 -20.32 -30.46
N LYS A 11 -21.64 -19.42 -31.37
CA LYS A 11 -21.41 -17.97 -31.24
C LYS A 11 -22.24 -17.33 -30.13
N VAL A 12 -23.50 -17.74 -29.97
CA VAL A 12 -24.34 -17.31 -28.85
C VAL A 12 -23.73 -17.76 -27.54
N ARG A 13 -23.29 -19.03 -27.41
CA ARG A 13 -22.60 -19.51 -26.21
C ARG A 13 -21.30 -18.77 -25.93
N GLU A 14 -20.52 -18.46 -26.96
CA GLU A 14 -19.29 -17.66 -26.83
C GLU A 14 -19.60 -16.23 -26.33
N LEU A 15 -20.60 -15.58 -26.89
CA LEU A 15 -20.99 -14.22 -26.53
C LEU A 15 -21.63 -14.15 -25.14
N GLU A 16 -22.46 -15.13 -24.79
CA GLU A 16 -23.03 -15.28 -23.45
C GLU A 16 -21.92 -15.50 -22.41
N GLY A 17 -20.92 -16.34 -22.71
CA GLY A 17 -19.75 -16.54 -21.88
C GLY A 17 -18.91 -15.26 -21.69
N LYS A 18 -18.66 -14.49 -22.76
CA LYS A 18 -17.98 -13.18 -22.65
C LYS A 18 -18.75 -12.18 -21.79
N ARG A 19 -20.08 -12.27 -21.78
CA ARG A 19 -20.97 -11.41 -20.99
C ARG A 19 -21.02 -11.81 -19.52
N SER A 20 -20.84 -13.09 -19.19
CA SER A 20 -20.82 -13.54 -17.79
C SER A 20 -19.46 -13.37 -17.10
N GLN A 21 -18.43 -12.93 -17.82
CA GLN A 21 -17.11 -12.65 -17.25
C GLN A 21 -17.05 -11.31 -16.50
N ASP A 22 -16.56 -11.34 -15.26
CA ASP A 22 -16.29 -10.21 -14.36
C ASP A 22 -14.94 -10.39 -13.63
N SER A 23 -14.61 -9.52 -12.68
CA SER A 23 -13.36 -9.61 -11.93
C SER A 23 -13.22 -10.81 -10.98
N HIS A 24 -14.33 -11.52 -10.68
CA HIS A 24 -14.31 -12.73 -9.84
C HIS A 24 -13.92 -13.97 -10.65
N ASN A 25 -14.46 -14.11 -11.86
CA ASN A 25 -14.27 -15.30 -12.69
C ASN A 25 -13.35 -15.04 -13.91
N SER A 26 -12.72 -13.87 -14.01
CA SER A 26 -11.79 -13.57 -15.10
C SER A 26 -10.65 -12.63 -14.68
N SER A 27 -9.71 -12.37 -15.59
CA SER A 27 -8.62 -11.40 -15.39
C SER A 27 -9.06 -9.93 -15.57
N LYS A 28 -10.36 -9.65 -15.64
CA LYS A 28 -10.88 -8.29 -15.70
C LYS A 28 -10.62 -7.57 -14.36
N PRO A 29 -10.21 -6.29 -14.36
CA PRO A 29 -10.11 -5.53 -13.12
C PRO A 29 -11.51 -5.23 -12.56
N PRO A 30 -11.68 -5.18 -11.22
CA PRO A 30 -12.98 -4.87 -10.60
C PRO A 30 -13.62 -3.55 -11.03
N SER A 31 -12.81 -2.59 -11.47
CA SER A 31 -13.27 -1.31 -12.02
C SER A 31 -14.01 -1.44 -13.36
N SER A 32 -13.86 -2.57 -14.06
CA SER A 32 -14.47 -2.83 -15.37
C SER A 32 -15.79 -3.61 -15.31
N ASP A 33 -16.22 -4.03 -14.12
CA ASP A 33 -17.47 -4.80 -13.92
C ASP A 33 -18.74 -3.94 -14.11
N GLY A 34 -18.60 -2.61 -14.16
CA GLY A 34 -19.70 -1.67 -14.39
C GLY A 34 -20.65 -1.49 -13.19
N LEU A 35 -21.67 -0.65 -13.38
CA LEU A 35 -22.66 -0.30 -12.33
C LEU A 35 -23.81 -1.30 -12.22
N ALA A 36 -24.03 -2.13 -13.23
CA ALA A 36 -25.08 -3.15 -13.27
C ALA A 36 -24.69 -4.45 -12.53
N LYS A 37 -23.54 -4.46 -11.85
CA LYS A 37 -23.12 -5.62 -11.06
C LYS A 37 -24.20 -5.96 -10.04
N PRO A 38 -24.62 -7.24 -9.94
CA PRO A 38 -25.41 -7.64 -8.78
C PRO A 38 -24.62 -7.25 -7.52
N PRO A 39 -25.29 -6.82 -6.43
CA PRO A 39 -24.60 -6.50 -5.19
C PRO A 39 -23.73 -7.71 -4.88
N ALA A 40 -22.41 -7.50 -4.81
CA ALA A 40 -21.46 -8.58 -4.63
C ALA A 40 -21.95 -9.39 -3.44
N LYS A 41 -22.49 -10.60 -3.69
CA LYS A 41 -22.52 -11.61 -2.66
C LYS A 41 -21.05 -11.98 -2.57
N PRO A 42 -20.32 -11.62 -1.51
CA PRO A 42 -18.97 -12.12 -1.37
C PRO A 42 -19.10 -13.63 -1.21
N HIS A 43 -19.06 -14.35 -2.32
CA HIS A 43 -18.78 -15.78 -2.32
C HIS A 43 -17.33 -15.86 -1.89
N SER A 44 -17.14 -15.89 -0.59
CA SER A 44 -15.85 -16.14 0.02
C SER A 44 -15.30 -17.40 -0.64
N LEU A 45 -14.17 -17.30 -1.35
CA LEU A 45 -13.43 -18.46 -1.86
C LEU A 45 -12.97 -19.40 -0.73
N ARG A 46 -13.13 -18.97 0.54
CA ARG A 46 -12.93 -19.82 1.72
C ARG A 46 -14.10 -20.78 1.89
N LYS A 47 -13.80 -22.04 2.21
CA LYS A 47 -14.82 -23.01 2.62
C LYS A 47 -15.62 -22.45 3.80
N SER A 48 -16.94 -22.57 3.74
CA SER A 48 -17.84 -22.18 4.83
C SER A 48 -17.37 -22.80 6.15
N GLY A 49 -17.20 -21.97 7.19
CA GLY A 49 -16.77 -22.41 8.52
C GLY A 49 -15.28 -22.25 8.83
N GLN A 50 -14.41 -21.98 7.84
CA GLN A 50 -13.00 -21.65 8.14
C GLN A 50 -12.85 -20.30 8.85
N HIS A 51 -13.78 -19.37 8.57
CA HIS A 51 -13.84 -18.06 9.21
C HIS A 51 -15.29 -17.54 9.25
N PRO A 52 -16.11 -17.92 10.26
CA PRO A 52 -17.52 -17.52 10.33
C PRO A 52 -17.68 -15.99 10.36
N ASN A 53 -18.75 -15.46 9.76
CA ASN A 53 -19.07 -14.03 9.86
C ASN A 53 -19.26 -13.66 11.34
N GLY A 54 -18.42 -12.76 11.86
CA GLY A 54 -18.27 -12.50 13.28
C GLY A 54 -16.79 -12.39 13.68
N GLY A 55 -16.52 -12.13 14.95
CA GLY A 55 -15.16 -12.16 15.48
C GLY A 55 -14.54 -13.54 15.24
N GLN A 56 -13.49 -13.60 14.43
CA GLN A 56 -12.78 -14.84 14.16
C GLN A 56 -12.17 -15.40 15.45
N PRO A 57 -12.18 -16.72 15.70
CA PRO A 57 -11.30 -17.35 16.67
C PRO A 57 -9.85 -17.30 16.13
N GLY A 58 -9.30 -16.09 16.15
CA GLY A 58 -7.89 -15.75 15.91
C GLY A 58 -7.36 -15.01 17.14
N PRO A 59 -6.13 -14.47 17.11
CA PRO A 59 -5.49 -13.92 18.31
C PRO A 59 -6.46 -12.98 19.02
N THR A 60 -6.66 -13.24 20.33
CA THR A 60 -7.52 -12.50 21.25
C THR A 60 -7.62 -11.04 20.85
N GLY A 61 -8.86 -10.53 20.69
CA GLY A 61 -9.09 -9.13 20.31
C GLY A 61 -8.11 -8.19 21.00
N GLN A 62 -7.51 -7.29 20.23
CA GLN A 62 -6.53 -6.34 20.75
C GLN A 62 -7.27 -5.26 21.55
N THR A 63 -7.70 -5.61 22.76
CA THR A 63 -8.17 -4.62 23.74
C THR A 63 -7.02 -3.67 24.03
N LEU A 64 -7.26 -2.36 23.93
CA LEU A 64 -6.29 -1.35 24.35
C LEU A 64 -5.90 -1.60 25.81
N LYS A 65 -4.63 -1.92 26.06
CA LYS A 65 -4.12 -2.25 27.38
C LYS A 65 -3.46 -1.03 28.02
N GLN A 66 -3.53 -0.95 29.34
CA GLN A 66 -2.69 0.00 30.06
C GLN A 66 -1.21 -0.32 29.81
N VAL A 67 -0.39 0.72 29.69
CA VAL A 67 1.06 0.62 29.59
C VAL A 67 1.67 0.68 31.00
N ASP A 68 2.74 -0.07 31.23
CA ASP A 68 3.43 -0.04 32.52
C ASP A 68 4.10 1.32 32.80
N LYS A 69 4.51 2.02 31.74
CA LYS A 69 5.20 3.31 31.81
C LYS A 69 4.47 4.37 30.97
N PRO A 70 3.54 5.13 31.55
CA PRO A 70 2.90 6.25 30.86
C PRO A 70 3.87 7.42 30.69
N ASP A 71 3.70 8.22 29.64
CA ASP A 71 4.55 9.39 29.37
C ASP A 71 4.44 10.48 30.47
N ARG A 72 3.25 10.60 31.07
CA ARG A 72 2.95 11.58 32.13
C ARG A 72 2.03 10.96 33.17
N VAL A 73 2.25 11.26 34.46
CA VAL A 73 1.39 10.84 35.58
C VAL A 73 0.81 12.08 36.25
N LEU A 74 -0.52 12.25 36.17
CA LEU A 74 -1.25 13.29 36.89
C LEU A 74 -1.86 12.69 38.16
N VAL A 75 -1.45 13.20 39.32
CA VAL A 75 -1.92 12.70 40.63
C VAL A 75 -3.08 13.57 41.12
N HIS A 76 -4.27 13.00 41.17
CA HIS A 76 -5.46 13.64 41.73
C HIS A 76 -5.55 13.34 43.23
N ARG A 77 -5.15 14.31 44.07
CA ARG A 77 -5.18 14.15 45.53
C ARG A 77 -6.59 14.41 46.08
N PRO A 78 -7.00 13.72 47.16
CA PRO A 78 -8.21 14.10 47.88
C PRO A 78 -8.08 15.52 48.46
N PRO A 79 -9.19 16.18 48.83
CA PRO A 79 -9.14 17.49 49.48
C PRO A 79 -8.31 17.46 50.77
N ALA A 80 -7.79 18.61 51.21
CA ALA A 80 -6.97 18.68 52.42
C ALA A 80 -7.73 18.26 53.70
N HIS A 81 -9.06 18.39 53.71
CA HIS A 81 -9.92 18.09 54.83
C HIS A 81 -11.05 17.16 54.40
N CYS A 82 -11.51 16.32 55.33
CA CYS A 82 -12.65 15.44 55.12
C CYS A 82 -13.92 16.27 54.85
N PRO A 83 -14.65 16.04 53.73
CA PRO A 83 -15.84 16.80 53.43
C PRO A 83 -16.99 16.59 54.44
N ALA A 84 -16.96 15.49 55.21
CA ALA A 84 -18.00 15.19 56.21
C ALA A 84 -17.71 15.78 57.59
N CYS A 85 -16.49 15.63 58.12
CA CYS A 85 -16.14 16.05 59.48
C CYS A 85 -15.13 17.20 59.56
N GLN A 86 -14.61 17.67 58.42
CA GLN A 86 -13.62 18.75 58.28
C GLN A 86 -12.26 18.50 58.96
N CYS A 87 -12.00 17.32 59.51
CA CYS A 87 -10.68 16.96 60.00
C CYS A 87 -9.66 16.84 58.85
N PRO A 88 -8.37 17.18 59.06
CA PRO A 88 -7.33 17.08 58.04
C PRO A 88 -7.11 15.62 57.60
N LEU A 89 -6.91 15.40 56.30
CA LEU A 89 -6.63 14.07 55.76
C LEU A 89 -5.14 13.71 55.89
N GLY A 90 -4.87 12.44 56.17
CA GLY A 90 -3.52 11.88 56.25
C GLY A 90 -2.86 11.61 54.89
N LYS A 91 -1.80 10.83 54.89
CA LYS A 91 -1.07 10.45 53.67
C LYS A 91 -1.97 9.65 52.72
N ALA A 92 -2.16 10.16 51.51
CA ALA A 92 -2.90 9.48 50.46
C ALA A 92 -2.08 8.33 49.83
N ALA A 93 -2.77 7.29 49.38
CA ALA A 93 -2.25 6.18 48.58
C ALA A 93 -3.02 6.07 47.26
N VAL A 94 -2.38 5.54 46.22
CA VAL A 94 -3.03 5.25 44.94
C VAL A 94 -3.90 4.02 45.11
N VAL A 95 -5.21 4.15 44.92
CA VAL A 95 -6.17 3.05 45.03
C VAL A 95 -6.64 2.53 43.66
N GLU A 96 -6.57 3.37 42.64
CA GLU A 96 -6.88 3.00 41.26
C GLU A 96 -6.11 3.86 40.25
N THR A 97 -5.96 3.34 39.04
CA THR A 97 -5.38 4.06 37.89
C THR A 97 -6.33 3.99 36.69
N ARG A 98 -6.31 5.05 35.89
CA ARG A 98 -6.90 5.10 34.55
C ARG A 98 -5.87 5.73 33.63
N GLN A 99 -5.78 5.25 32.39
CA GLN A 99 -4.90 5.80 31.37
C GLN A 99 -5.74 6.28 30.19
N VAL A 100 -5.37 7.44 29.67
CA VAL A 100 -5.96 8.04 28.48
C VAL A 100 -4.88 8.04 27.40
N PHE A 101 -5.16 7.37 26.28
CA PHE A 101 -4.32 7.39 25.09
C PHE A 101 -4.86 8.51 24.22
N ASP A 102 -4.14 9.62 24.18
CA ASP A 102 -4.52 10.80 23.42
C ASP A 102 -3.41 11.19 22.44
N LEU A 103 -3.75 11.99 21.44
CA LEU A 103 -2.78 12.51 20.49
C LEU A 103 -2.11 13.76 21.09
N PRO A 104 -0.78 13.93 20.90
CA PRO A 104 -0.14 15.19 21.26
C PRO A 104 -0.72 16.33 20.40
N PRO A 105 -0.54 17.61 20.79
CA PRO A 105 -0.89 18.73 19.93
C PRO A 105 -0.21 18.58 18.57
N LEU A 106 -1.01 18.41 17.53
CA LEU A 106 -0.53 18.29 16.16
C LEU A 106 -0.40 19.71 15.61
N ARG A 107 0.82 20.25 15.60
CA ARG A 107 1.15 21.56 15.02
C ARG A 107 2.59 21.56 14.55
N PHE A 108 2.92 22.45 13.63
CA PHE A 108 4.30 22.66 13.22
C PHE A 108 5.14 23.29 14.35
N GLU A 109 6.44 23.04 14.31
CA GLU A 109 7.45 23.71 15.13
C GLU A 109 8.41 24.45 14.20
N VAL A 110 8.81 25.67 14.58
CA VAL A 110 9.81 26.46 13.85
C VAL A 110 11.07 26.53 14.67
N THR A 111 12.17 26.02 14.10
CA THR A 111 13.51 26.23 14.63
C THR A 111 14.19 27.36 13.84
N GLU A 112 14.50 28.46 14.51
CA GLU A 112 15.30 29.53 13.91
C GLU A 112 16.78 29.19 14.02
N HIS A 113 17.46 29.08 12.88
CA HIS A 113 18.91 28.95 12.85
C HIS A 113 19.52 30.33 12.76
N GLN A 114 20.37 30.70 13.71
CA GLN A 114 21.10 31.96 13.72
C GLN A 114 22.59 31.72 13.57
N VAL A 115 23.23 32.53 12.74
CA VAL A 115 24.69 32.58 12.61
C VAL A 115 25.17 33.93 13.09
N LEU A 116 26.09 33.91 14.05
CA LEU A 116 26.69 35.12 14.58
C LEU A 116 27.94 35.47 13.77
N ALA A 117 28.26 36.76 13.75
CA ALA A 117 29.52 37.26 13.24
C ALA A 117 30.21 38.11 14.31
N ALA A 118 31.52 38.00 14.42
CA ALA A 118 32.34 38.81 15.31
C ALA A 118 33.57 39.34 14.57
N THR A 119 34.00 40.55 14.91
CA THR A 119 35.20 41.15 14.34
C THR A 119 36.40 40.81 15.22
N CYS A 120 37.40 40.16 14.66
CA CYS A 120 38.67 39.89 15.29
C CYS A 120 39.45 41.21 15.51
N ALA A 121 40.36 41.24 16.48
CA ALA A 121 41.24 42.38 16.71
C ALA A 121 42.10 42.76 15.48
N CYS A 122 42.32 41.85 14.53
CA CYS A 122 43.00 42.15 13.26
C CYS A 122 42.10 42.83 12.20
N GLY A 123 40.82 43.08 12.50
CA GLY A 123 39.84 43.65 11.58
C GLY A 123 39.08 42.63 10.74
N GLN A 124 39.47 41.34 10.77
CA GLN A 124 38.76 40.27 10.06
C GLN A 124 37.38 39.99 10.69
N VAL A 125 36.33 39.91 9.88
CA VAL A 125 35.01 39.42 10.33
C VAL A 125 34.98 37.89 10.22
N CYS A 126 34.73 37.24 11.34
CA CYS A 126 34.54 35.79 11.45
C CYS A 126 33.04 35.51 11.61
N ARG A 127 32.45 34.77 10.67
CA ARG A 127 31.02 34.44 10.65
C ARG A 127 30.82 32.94 10.82
N GLY A 128 29.80 32.55 11.57
CA GLY A 128 29.34 31.15 11.62
C GLY A 128 28.74 30.67 10.29
N GLU A 129 28.57 29.37 10.16
CA GLU A 129 27.98 28.72 9.00
C GLU A 129 26.70 27.99 9.38
N PHE A 130 25.76 27.91 8.44
CA PHE A 130 24.56 27.10 8.63
C PHE A 130 24.90 25.62 8.44
N PRO A 131 24.25 24.70 9.19
CA PRO A 131 24.43 23.27 9.00
C PRO A 131 23.88 22.83 7.63
N GLU A 132 24.32 21.66 7.17
CA GLU A 132 23.81 21.04 5.95
C GLU A 132 22.27 20.91 6.00
N GLY A 133 21.62 21.24 4.89
CA GLY A 133 20.17 21.19 4.77
C GLY A 133 19.44 22.46 5.20
N VAL A 134 20.10 23.44 5.84
CA VAL A 134 19.54 24.78 6.11
C VAL A 134 20.03 25.75 5.04
N SER A 135 19.38 25.70 3.88
CA SER A 135 19.84 26.37 2.64
C SER A 135 19.02 27.59 2.23
N SER A 136 17.91 27.86 2.91
CA SER A 136 17.02 28.97 2.57
C SER A 136 16.55 29.72 3.82
N PRO A 137 16.27 31.04 3.72
CA PRO A 137 15.79 31.81 4.86
C PRO A 137 14.53 31.23 5.53
N VAL A 138 13.65 30.59 4.73
CA VAL A 138 12.48 29.84 5.20
C VAL A 138 12.35 28.58 4.34
N GLN A 139 12.13 27.42 4.96
CA GLN A 139 11.96 26.15 4.25
C GLN A 139 11.15 25.15 5.09
N TYR A 140 10.55 24.16 4.43
CA TYR A 140 9.94 23.02 5.11
C TYR A 140 11.00 22.03 5.60
N GLY A 141 10.82 21.53 6.82
CA GLY A 141 11.69 20.51 7.40
C GLY A 141 11.44 19.10 6.83
N PRO A 142 12.37 18.15 7.06
CA PRO A 142 12.30 16.79 6.51
C PRO A 142 11.06 16.02 6.97
N ALA A 143 10.60 16.23 8.22
CA ALA A 143 9.39 15.58 8.74
C ALA A 143 8.11 16.02 8.00
N ALA A 144 8.00 17.31 7.64
CA ALA A 144 6.88 17.83 6.87
C ALA A 144 6.85 17.21 5.46
N TRP A 145 8.01 17.16 4.79
CA TRP A 145 8.14 16.50 3.49
C TRP A 145 7.78 15.01 3.56
N ALA A 146 8.30 14.28 4.56
CA ALA A 146 8.03 12.87 4.75
C ALA A 146 6.53 12.60 4.99
N ALA A 147 5.86 13.42 5.81
CA ALA A 147 4.42 13.30 6.04
C ALA A 147 3.63 13.46 4.74
N VAL A 148 3.93 14.50 3.95
CA VAL A 148 3.26 14.76 2.67
C VAL A 148 3.45 13.62 1.67
N VAL A 149 4.68 13.11 1.53
CA VAL A 149 4.99 11.97 0.66
C VAL A 149 4.27 10.72 1.13
N HIS A 150 4.29 10.44 2.43
CA HIS A 150 3.61 9.29 3.01
C HIS A 150 2.11 9.35 2.74
N LEU A 151 1.44 10.46 3.03
CA LEU A 151 0.00 10.64 2.84
C LEU A 151 -0.41 10.50 1.36
N THR A 152 0.39 11.01 0.44
CA THR A 152 0.08 10.93 -1.00
C THR A 152 0.32 9.54 -1.59
N HIS A 153 1.30 8.78 -1.11
CA HIS A 153 1.71 7.53 -1.76
C HIS A 153 1.31 6.25 -1.01
N HIS A 154 1.10 6.31 0.31
CA HIS A 154 0.73 5.14 1.10
C HIS A 154 -0.80 4.99 1.26
N PRO A 155 -1.53 5.93 1.91
CA PRO A 155 -2.99 5.92 1.89
C PRO A 155 -3.59 6.52 0.61
N MET A 156 -2.75 6.89 -0.38
CA MET A 156 -3.15 7.39 -1.70
C MET A 156 -4.06 8.62 -1.66
N MET A 157 -3.79 9.54 -0.72
CA MET A 157 -4.60 10.74 -0.60
C MET A 157 -4.43 11.69 -1.79
N PRO A 158 -5.52 12.30 -2.31
CA PRO A 158 -5.42 13.33 -3.32
C PRO A 158 -4.53 14.50 -2.86
N VAL A 159 -3.83 15.13 -3.82
CA VAL A 159 -2.90 16.25 -3.59
C VAL A 159 -3.58 17.37 -2.80
N GLN A 160 -4.76 17.82 -3.25
CA GLN A 160 -5.54 18.87 -2.58
C GLN A 160 -5.93 18.48 -1.15
N ARG A 161 -6.35 17.21 -0.94
CA ARG A 161 -6.73 16.71 0.40
C ARG A 161 -5.53 16.62 1.32
N THR A 162 -4.35 16.28 0.80
CA THR A 162 -3.10 16.28 1.58
C THR A 162 -2.75 17.68 2.02
N ALA A 163 -2.80 18.66 1.11
CA ALA A 163 -2.55 20.06 1.43
C ALA A 163 -3.52 20.59 2.51
N GLN A 164 -4.81 20.25 2.41
CA GLN A 164 -5.82 20.60 3.42
C GLN A 164 -5.51 19.95 4.78
N LEU A 165 -5.22 18.64 4.81
CA LEU A 165 -4.91 17.92 6.04
C LEU A 165 -3.70 18.52 6.77
N MET A 166 -2.66 18.93 6.04
CA MET A 166 -1.50 19.60 6.64
C MET A 166 -1.89 20.90 7.36
N GLY A 167 -2.86 21.65 6.82
CA GLY A 167 -3.43 22.81 7.49
C GLY A 167 -4.28 22.44 8.70
N ASP A 168 -5.23 21.51 8.53
CA ASP A 168 -6.22 21.15 9.55
C ASP A 168 -5.60 20.50 10.79
N PHE A 169 -4.63 19.61 10.59
CA PHE A 169 -4.02 18.84 11.66
C PHE A 169 -2.66 19.36 12.09
N PHE A 170 -1.92 20.10 11.28
CA PHE A 170 -0.56 20.53 11.64
C PHE A 170 -0.39 22.04 11.64
N GLU A 171 -1.48 22.81 11.46
CA GLU A 171 -1.45 24.28 11.32
C GLU A 171 -0.48 24.74 10.21
N LEU A 172 -0.17 23.86 9.25
CA LEU A 172 0.88 24.04 8.24
C LEU A 172 0.23 24.06 6.85
N PRO A 173 -0.45 25.17 6.47
CA PRO A 173 -1.10 25.25 5.18
C PRO A 173 -0.08 25.15 4.05
N MET A 174 -0.32 24.26 3.10
CA MET A 174 0.54 24.06 1.94
C MET A 174 -0.20 24.33 0.64
N ALA A 175 0.52 24.79 -0.37
CA ALA A 175 0.01 24.80 -1.74
C ALA A 175 0.09 23.39 -2.34
N GLU A 176 -0.82 23.06 -3.26
CA GLU A 176 -0.77 21.80 -4.02
C GLU A 176 0.55 21.64 -4.79
N ALA A 177 1.11 22.75 -5.28
CA ALA A 177 2.42 22.77 -5.92
C ALA A 177 3.55 22.32 -4.99
N THR A 178 3.47 22.66 -3.69
CA THR A 178 4.43 22.18 -2.67
C THR A 178 4.29 20.67 -2.48
N VAL A 179 3.06 20.15 -2.40
CA VAL A 179 2.82 18.71 -2.29
C VAL A 179 3.39 17.96 -3.50
N LEU A 180 3.24 18.49 -4.71
CA LEU A 180 3.84 17.91 -5.91
C LEU A 180 5.36 18.02 -5.92
N ALA A 181 5.94 19.11 -5.40
CA ALA A 181 7.38 19.24 -5.24
C ALA A 181 7.94 18.18 -4.27
N ALA A 182 7.17 17.82 -3.23
CA ALA A 182 7.53 16.76 -2.27
C ALA A 182 7.74 15.44 -2.98
N ALA A 183 6.77 15.08 -3.82
CA ALA A 183 6.80 13.84 -4.57
C ALA A 183 8.01 13.79 -5.53
N LYS A 184 8.32 14.91 -6.19
CA LYS A 184 9.49 15.01 -7.09
C LYS A 184 10.80 14.85 -6.32
N GLU A 185 10.94 15.51 -5.18
CA GLU A 185 12.12 15.37 -4.32
C GLU A 185 12.26 13.94 -3.78
N ALA A 186 11.14 13.30 -3.41
CA ALA A 186 11.12 11.92 -2.98
C ALA A 186 11.62 10.97 -4.07
N VAL A 187 11.27 11.21 -5.34
CA VAL A 187 11.81 10.42 -6.47
C VAL A 187 13.33 10.50 -6.51
N VAL A 188 13.91 11.71 -6.39
CA VAL A 188 15.38 11.87 -6.40
C VAL A 188 16.02 11.11 -5.24
N ARG A 189 15.49 11.28 -4.02
CA ARG A 189 16.04 10.67 -2.81
C ARG A 189 15.88 9.15 -2.76
N LEU A 190 14.77 8.63 -3.27
CA LEU A 190 14.45 7.20 -3.24
C LEU A 190 14.95 6.45 -4.46
N SER A 191 15.38 7.13 -5.53
CA SER A 191 15.90 6.50 -6.74
C SER A 191 17.00 5.45 -6.47
N PRO A 192 18.01 5.71 -5.61
CA PRO A 192 19.00 4.68 -5.26
C PRO A 192 18.39 3.46 -4.55
N THR A 193 17.38 3.68 -3.71
CA THR A 193 16.68 2.59 -3.02
C THR A 193 15.86 1.76 -3.99
N VAL A 194 15.12 2.40 -4.90
CA VAL A 194 14.37 1.72 -5.96
C VAL A 194 15.30 0.92 -6.87
N GLY A 195 16.46 1.48 -7.21
CA GLY A 195 17.52 0.78 -7.95
C GLY A 195 18.01 -0.47 -7.22
N ALA A 196 18.38 -0.34 -5.95
CA ALA A 196 18.85 -1.46 -5.13
C ALA A 196 17.80 -2.58 -4.96
N ILE A 197 16.51 -2.22 -4.84
CA ILE A 197 15.41 -3.19 -4.82
C ILE A 197 15.32 -3.94 -6.16
N GLY A 198 15.43 -3.21 -7.28
CA GLY A 198 15.46 -3.80 -8.62
C GLY A 198 16.62 -4.78 -8.82
N GLU A 199 17.82 -4.38 -8.44
CA GLU A 199 19.02 -5.23 -8.49
C GLU A 199 18.87 -6.49 -7.62
N ALA A 200 18.34 -6.35 -6.40
CA ALA A 200 18.10 -7.48 -5.52
C ALA A 200 17.04 -8.47 -6.07
N LEU A 201 16.02 -7.96 -6.76
CA LEU A 201 15.01 -8.79 -7.41
C LEU A 201 15.57 -9.56 -8.62
N GLN A 202 16.53 -9.00 -9.35
CA GLN A 202 17.15 -9.67 -10.51
C GLN A 202 17.88 -10.96 -10.13
N VAL A 203 18.40 -11.04 -8.91
CA VAL A 203 19.11 -12.22 -8.39
C VAL A 203 18.26 -13.12 -7.49
N ALA A 204 16.96 -12.83 -7.35
CA ALA A 204 16.07 -13.63 -6.54
C ALA A 204 15.85 -15.02 -7.15
N GLU A 205 15.74 -16.06 -6.32
CA GLU A 205 15.47 -17.42 -6.80
C GLU A 205 14.06 -17.55 -7.39
N VAL A 206 13.09 -16.90 -6.76
CA VAL A 206 11.69 -16.86 -7.18
C VAL A 206 11.20 -15.42 -7.09
N ALA A 207 10.57 -14.93 -8.15
CA ALA A 207 9.93 -13.62 -8.18
C ALA A 207 8.57 -13.72 -8.88
N HIS A 208 7.68 -12.78 -8.57
CA HIS A 208 6.35 -12.66 -9.15
C HIS A 208 6.30 -11.43 -10.03
N ALA A 209 5.72 -11.53 -11.21
CA ALA A 209 5.52 -10.39 -12.10
C ALA A 209 4.07 -10.31 -12.59
N ASP A 210 3.58 -9.08 -12.69
CA ASP A 210 2.24 -8.76 -13.17
C ASP A 210 2.19 -7.34 -13.76
N GLU A 211 1.17 -7.04 -14.55
CA GLU A 211 0.91 -5.72 -15.10
C GLU A 211 -0.54 -5.30 -14.95
N THR A 212 -0.75 -4.11 -14.39
CA THR A 212 -2.09 -3.52 -14.26
C THR A 212 -2.20 -2.25 -15.08
N GLY A 213 -3.25 -2.16 -15.90
CA GLY A 213 -3.52 -0.97 -16.70
C GLY A 213 -3.98 0.22 -15.83
N LEU A 214 -3.48 1.41 -16.13
CA LEU A 214 -3.93 2.67 -15.51
C LEU A 214 -4.07 3.79 -16.54
N ARG A 215 -4.81 4.85 -16.19
CA ARG A 215 -4.98 6.02 -17.06
C ARG A 215 -4.05 7.14 -16.60
N VAL A 216 -3.21 7.62 -17.51
CA VAL A 216 -2.35 8.79 -17.31
C VAL A 216 -2.71 9.81 -18.38
N ALA A 217 -3.20 10.98 -17.95
CA ALA A 217 -3.66 12.04 -18.84
C ALA A 217 -4.62 11.55 -19.96
N GLY A 218 -5.51 10.60 -19.64
CA GLY A 218 -6.47 10.00 -20.58
C GLY A 218 -5.94 8.84 -21.42
N SER A 219 -4.62 8.62 -21.48
CA SER A 219 -4.01 7.50 -22.20
C SER A 219 -3.84 6.27 -21.31
N LEU A 220 -3.90 5.07 -21.90
CA LEU A 220 -3.65 3.81 -21.21
C LEU A 220 -2.14 3.61 -21.05
N HIS A 221 -1.68 3.55 -19.80
CA HIS A 221 -0.36 3.09 -19.40
C HIS A 221 -0.49 1.77 -18.62
N TRP A 222 0.63 1.22 -18.20
CA TRP A 222 0.73 -0.02 -17.43
C TRP A 222 1.67 0.18 -16.24
N MET A 223 1.18 -0.19 -15.06
CA MET A 223 2.02 -0.40 -13.89
C MET A 223 2.58 -1.82 -13.98
N HIS A 224 3.89 -1.93 -14.06
CA HIS A 224 4.64 -3.19 -14.02
C HIS A 224 5.09 -3.42 -12.58
N VAL A 225 4.90 -4.64 -12.08
CA VAL A 225 5.40 -5.04 -10.77
C VAL A 225 6.31 -6.26 -10.91
N MET A 226 7.39 -6.26 -10.14
CA MET A 226 8.18 -7.45 -9.83
C MET A 226 8.34 -7.52 -8.32
N ALA A 227 8.04 -8.67 -7.72
CA ALA A 227 8.00 -8.79 -6.27
C ALA A 227 8.44 -10.16 -5.74
N THR A 228 8.89 -10.16 -4.50
CA THR A 228 9.06 -11.33 -3.63
C THR A 228 8.21 -11.13 -2.37
N THR A 229 8.35 -11.99 -1.37
CA THR A 229 7.71 -11.78 -0.06
C THR A 229 8.16 -10.49 0.64
N LEU A 230 9.38 -9.99 0.36
CA LEU A 230 9.97 -8.86 1.08
C LEU A 230 10.21 -7.62 0.21
N LEU A 231 10.36 -7.81 -1.09
CA LEU A 231 10.76 -6.76 -2.02
C LEU A 231 9.67 -6.54 -3.05
N THR A 232 9.35 -5.29 -3.33
CA THR A 232 8.37 -4.89 -4.36
C THR A 232 8.96 -3.76 -5.17
N TRP A 233 9.15 -3.99 -6.46
CA TRP A 233 9.55 -2.98 -7.42
C TRP A 233 8.39 -2.70 -8.37
N VAL A 234 8.13 -1.42 -8.63
CA VAL A 234 7.00 -0.96 -9.41
C VAL A 234 7.43 0.16 -10.35
N ALA A 235 7.01 0.10 -11.61
CA ALA A 235 7.23 1.17 -12.58
C ALA A 235 6.03 1.39 -13.50
N CYS A 236 5.84 2.63 -13.95
CA CYS A 236 4.83 3.00 -14.93
C CYS A 236 5.44 3.06 -16.33
N HIS A 237 4.79 2.46 -17.31
CA HIS A 237 5.23 2.50 -18.71
C HIS A 237 4.05 2.67 -19.66
N ALA A 238 4.23 3.39 -20.77
CA ALA A 238 3.17 3.60 -21.76
C ALA A 238 2.79 2.32 -22.54
N LYS A 239 3.68 1.33 -22.52
CA LYS A 239 3.51 0.04 -23.19
C LYS A 239 3.41 -1.09 -22.18
N ARG A 240 2.75 -2.17 -22.58
CA ARG A 240 2.73 -3.46 -21.89
C ARG A 240 3.71 -4.42 -22.56
N GLY A 241 4.28 -5.36 -21.82
CA GLY A 241 5.04 -6.47 -22.37
C GLY A 241 6.42 -6.08 -22.88
N ARG A 242 6.88 -6.78 -23.92
CA ARG A 242 8.30 -6.86 -24.27
C ARG A 242 9.00 -5.50 -24.35
N GLN A 243 8.40 -4.53 -25.05
CA GLN A 243 8.98 -3.18 -25.14
C GLN A 243 9.20 -2.56 -23.75
N ALA A 244 8.22 -2.67 -22.84
CA ALA A 244 8.38 -2.17 -21.49
C ALA A 244 9.41 -2.98 -20.69
N PHE A 245 9.50 -4.29 -20.88
CA PHE A 245 10.49 -5.12 -20.20
C PHE A 245 11.91 -4.73 -20.59
N ASP A 246 12.12 -4.48 -21.88
CA ASP A 246 13.41 -4.04 -22.42
C ASP A 246 13.74 -2.61 -21.93
N ASP A 247 12.79 -1.67 -22.00
CA ASP A 247 12.98 -0.27 -21.59
C ASP A 247 13.22 -0.13 -20.07
N LEU A 248 12.54 -0.96 -19.25
CA LEU A 248 12.68 -0.95 -17.79
C LEU A 248 13.90 -1.75 -17.31
N GLY A 249 14.40 -2.70 -18.10
CA GLY A 249 15.65 -3.43 -17.87
C GLY A 249 15.64 -4.41 -16.69
N ILE A 250 14.58 -4.49 -15.88
CA ILE A 250 14.55 -5.35 -14.69
C ILE A 250 14.39 -6.83 -15.06
N LEU A 251 13.40 -7.17 -15.90
CA LEU A 251 13.06 -8.58 -16.20
C LEU A 251 14.06 -9.26 -17.14
N ALA A 252 14.77 -8.51 -17.99
CA ALA A 252 15.68 -9.07 -18.99
C ALA A 252 16.87 -9.82 -18.36
N GLY A 253 17.33 -9.41 -17.17
CA GLY A 253 18.45 -10.02 -16.45
C GLY A 253 18.05 -11.13 -15.46
N PHE A 254 16.76 -11.39 -15.28
CA PHE A 254 16.29 -12.34 -14.29
C PHE A 254 16.40 -13.78 -14.80
N LEU A 255 17.08 -14.65 -14.05
CA LEU A 255 17.32 -16.06 -14.40
C LEU A 255 16.70 -17.07 -13.42
N GLY A 256 16.01 -16.58 -12.38
CA GLY A 256 15.32 -17.42 -11.41
C GLY A 256 14.02 -18.04 -11.95
N THR A 257 13.07 -18.31 -11.06
CA THR A 257 11.72 -18.74 -11.41
C THR A 257 10.75 -17.58 -11.36
N LEU A 258 10.21 -17.18 -12.50
CA LEU A 258 9.27 -16.09 -12.60
C LEU A 258 7.84 -16.63 -12.56
N ILE A 259 7.08 -16.22 -11.55
CA ILE A 259 5.66 -16.53 -11.40
C ILE A 259 4.84 -15.44 -12.05
N HIS A 260 4.08 -15.77 -13.10
CA HIS A 260 3.29 -14.78 -13.86
C HIS A 260 1.98 -15.39 -14.39
N GLU A 261 1.11 -14.55 -14.96
CA GLU A 261 -0.22 -14.97 -15.47
C GLU A 261 -0.20 -15.74 -16.82
N GLY A 262 0.97 -16.20 -17.28
CA GLY A 262 1.08 -16.95 -18.54
C GLY A 262 0.98 -16.12 -19.83
N TRP A 263 0.93 -14.78 -19.72
CA TRP A 263 0.88 -13.87 -20.87
C TRP A 263 2.11 -14.04 -21.79
N LYS A 264 1.87 -13.95 -23.11
CA LYS A 264 2.84 -14.37 -24.14
C LYS A 264 4.23 -13.72 -24.01
N PRO A 265 4.37 -12.40 -23.80
CA PRO A 265 5.69 -11.75 -23.75
C PRO A 265 6.61 -12.24 -22.62
N TYR A 266 6.05 -12.79 -21.54
CA TYR A 266 6.88 -13.40 -20.50
C TYR A 266 7.57 -14.67 -21.00
N ARG A 267 6.95 -15.44 -21.91
CA ARG A 267 7.46 -16.74 -22.36
C ARG A 267 8.76 -16.64 -23.16
N ASP A 268 9.09 -15.45 -23.64
CA ASP A 268 10.32 -15.18 -24.39
C ASP A 268 11.49 -14.79 -23.47
N LEU A 269 11.28 -14.73 -22.15
CA LEU A 269 12.32 -14.51 -21.15
C LEU A 269 13.11 -15.81 -20.91
N LEU A 270 14.38 -15.68 -20.54
CA LEU A 270 15.29 -16.83 -20.36
C LEU A 270 15.13 -17.54 -18.99
N CYS A 271 14.27 -17.02 -18.12
CA CYS A 271 14.03 -17.56 -16.79
C CYS A 271 13.24 -18.87 -16.81
N LYS A 272 13.18 -19.55 -15.65
CA LYS A 272 12.18 -20.60 -15.44
C LYS A 272 10.80 -19.95 -15.27
N HIS A 273 9.76 -20.61 -15.75
CA HIS A 273 8.40 -20.10 -15.68
C HIS A 273 7.56 -20.91 -14.69
N GLY A 274 6.88 -20.21 -13.78
CA GLY A 274 5.75 -20.73 -13.03
C GLY A 274 4.50 -19.93 -13.35
N LEU A 275 3.36 -20.61 -13.41
CA LEU A 275 2.08 -19.94 -13.64
C LEU A 275 1.43 -19.58 -12.31
N CYS A 276 0.87 -18.38 -12.26
CA CYS A 276 0.27 -17.85 -11.04
C CYS A 276 -1.04 -18.58 -10.72
N ASN A 277 -1.06 -19.36 -9.64
CA ASN A 277 -2.23 -20.10 -9.21
C ASN A 277 -3.44 -19.19 -8.95
N ALA A 278 -3.24 -17.95 -8.47
CA ALA A 278 -4.35 -17.01 -8.26
C ALA A 278 -5.02 -16.56 -9.57
N HIS A 279 -4.29 -16.56 -10.70
CA HIS A 279 -4.88 -16.34 -12.02
C HIS A 279 -5.64 -17.59 -12.49
N HIS A 280 -5.03 -18.76 -12.37
CA HIS A 280 -5.69 -20.03 -12.74
C HIS A 280 -6.95 -20.30 -11.92
N LEU A 281 -6.95 -19.99 -10.62
CA LEU A 281 -8.14 -20.15 -9.79
C LEU A 281 -9.32 -19.34 -10.33
N ARG A 282 -9.11 -18.09 -10.77
CA ARG A 282 -10.17 -17.27 -11.38
C ARG A 282 -10.72 -17.90 -12.67
N GLU A 283 -9.84 -18.35 -13.56
CA GLU A 283 -10.25 -19.04 -14.80
C GLU A 283 -10.99 -20.35 -14.52
N LEU A 284 -10.52 -21.14 -13.56
CA LEU A 284 -11.16 -22.40 -13.17
C LEU A 284 -12.52 -22.15 -12.51
N THR A 285 -12.67 -21.05 -11.75
CA THR A 285 -13.95 -20.64 -11.17
C THR A 285 -14.98 -20.40 -12.26
N TYR A 286 -14.63 -19.68 -13.33
CA TYR A 286 -15.51 -19.52 -14.49
C TYR A 286 -15.92 -20.87 -15.11
N LEU A 287 -14.95 -21.77 -15.33
CA LEU A 287 -15.25 -23.09 -15.89
C LEU A 287 -16.19 -23.90 -14.98
N PHE A 288 -16.01 -23.80 -13.67
CA PHE A 288 -16.80 -24.55 -12.69
C PHE A 288 -18.19 -23.96 -12.50
N GLU A 289 -18.29 -22.66 -12.22
CA GLU A 289 -19.53 -21.98 -11.84
C GLU A 289 -20.40 -21.64 -13.06
N ASP A 290 -19.80 -21.09 -14.14
CA ASP A 290 -20.54 -20.64 -15.32
C ASP A 290 -20.73 -21.73 -16.37
N LEU A 291 -19.71 -22.58 -16.58
CA LEU A 291 -19.76 -23.64 -17.61
C LEU A 291 -20.08 -25.04 -17.05
N GLY A 292 -20.27 -25.17 -15.74
CA GLY A 292 -20.65 -26.42 -15.08
C GLY A 292 -19.59 -27.54 -15.18
N GLN A 293 -18.34 -27.19 -15.43
CA GLN A 293 -17.25 -28.16 -15.65
C GLN A 293 -16.72 -28.69 -14.32
N ALA A 294 -17.26 -29.82 -13.84
CA ALA A 294 -16.91 -30.42 -12.55
C ALA A 294 -15.41 -30.74 -12.37
N TRP A 295 -14.65 -30.94 -13.44
CA TRP A 295 -13.20 -31.15 -13.35
C TRP A 295 -12.45 -29.90 -12.89
N ALA A 296 -12.95 -28.71 -13.21
CA ALA A 296 -12.34 -27.45 -12.80
C ALA A 296 -12.41 -27.28 -11.27
N GLY A 297 -13.53 -27.66 -10.65
CA GLY A 297 -13.67 -27.72 -9.19
C GLY A 297 -12.63 -28.65 -8.53
N ARG A 298 -12.38 -29.83 -9.10
CA ARG A 298 -11.32 -30.73 -8.59
C ARG A 298 -9.92 -30.14 -8.73
N MET A 299 -9.67 -29.40 -9.81
CA MET A 299 -8.39 -28.70 -10.01
C MET A 299 -8.22 -27.55 -9.01
N ILE A 300 -9.28 -26.79 -8.72
CA ILE A 300 -9.28 -25.76 -7.66
C ILE A 300 -8.88 -26.38 -6.32
N ASP A 301 -9.54 -27.47 -5.91
CA ASP A 301 -9.21 -28.17 -4.66
C ASP A 301 -7.75 -28.64 -4.62
N LEU A 302 -7.23 -29.17 -5.74
CA LEU A 302 -5.83 -29.58 -5.85
C LEU A 302 -4.87 -28.40 -5.64
N LEU A 303 -5.06 -27.30 -6.37
CA LEU A 303 -4.19 -26.12 -6.28
C LEU A 303 -4.18 -25.51 -4.87
N LEU A 304 -5.34 -25.43 -4.21
CA LEU A 304 -5.46 -24.93 -2.84
C LEU A 304 -4.79 -25.88 -1.83
N SER A 305 -4.84 -27.19 -2.06
CA SER A 305 -4.18 -28.18 -1.19
C SER A 305 -2.65 -28.08 -1.23
N CYS A 306 -2.08 -27.70 -2.37
CA CYS A 306 -0.64 -27.48 -2.52
C CYS A 306 -0.16 -26.25 -1.74
N GLN A 307 -0.98 -25.20 -1.64
CA GLN A 307 -0.64 -23.98 -0.89
C GLN A 307 -0.54 -24.20 0.62
N GLN A 308 -1.33 -25.14 1.18
CA GLN A 308 -1.34 -25.43 2.61
C GLN A 308 -0.13 -26.27 3.09
N ARG A 309 0.67 -26.80 2.16
CA ARG A 309 1.82 -27.68 2.45
C ARG A 309 3.17 -26.97 2.35
N MET A 310 3.17 -25.69 1.99
CA MET A 310 4.34 -24.80 1.98
C MET A 310 4.29 -23.88 3.21
#